data_AF-A0A924GW23-F1
#
_entry.id   AF-A0A924GW23-F1
#
_cell.length_a   1.000
_cell.length_b   1.000
_cell.length_c   1.000
_cell.angle_alpha   90.00
_cell.angle_beta   90.00
_cell.angle_gamma   90.00
#
_symmetry.space_group_name_H-M   'P 1'
#
loop_
_entity.id
_entity.type
_entity.pdbx_description
1 polymer ?
#
loop_
_entity_poly.entity_id
_entity_poly.type
_entity_poly.pdbx_seq_one_letter_code
_entity_poly.pdbx_strand_id
1 'polypeptide(L)' 'MSIYINKDTKVITQGITGKTGQFHSEKCQEYANGKNCFVAGVNPKKAGESIFSIPIYAS' A
#
# COMPACT_ATOMS: atom_id res chain seq x y z
N MET A 1 13.79 -18.54 -4.30
CA MET A 1 13.32 -18.40 -5.70
C MET A 1 11.86 -17.97 -5.65
N SER A 2 11.48 -16.90 -6.33
CA SER A 2 10.09 -16.46 -6.44
C SER A 2 9.72 -16.28 -7.92
N ILE A 3 8.43 -16.45 -8.26
CA ILE A 3 7.97 -16.44 -9.66
C ILE A 3 7.54 -15.03 -10.09
N TYR A 4 6.62 -14.40 -9.36
CA TYR A 4 6.01 -13.12 -9.76
C TYR A 4 6.48 -11.91 -8.95
N ILE A 5 6.65 -12.07 -7.63
CA ILE A 5 7.03 -10.99 -6.72
C ILE A 5 8.30 -11.36 -5.97
N ASN A 6 9.09 -10.37 -5.61
CA ASN A 6 10.33 -10.53 -4.86
C ASN A 6 10.49 -9.39 -3.85
N LYS A 7 11.61 -9.37 -3.12
CA LYS A 7 11.89 -8.36 -2.09
C LYS A 7 11.95 -6.91 -2.61
N ASP A 8 12.18 -6.73 -3.91
CA ASP A 8 12.34 -5.43 -4.57
C ASP A 8 11.03 -4.98 -5.24
N THR A 9 9.96 -5.78 -5.15
CA THR A 9 8.65 -5.45 -5.71
C THR A 9 8.03 -4.27 -4.98
N LYS A 10 7.62 -3.25 -5.73
CA LYS A 10 6.87 -2.10 -5.22
C LYS A 10 5.37 -2.37 -5.32
N VAL A 11 4.65 -2.12 -4.24
CA VAL A 11 3.24 -2.43 -4.10
C VAL A 11 2.43 -1.14 -4.00
N ILE A 12 1.30 -1.11 -4.71
CA ILE A 12 0.28 -0.08 -4.57
C ILE A 12 -1.03 -0.73 -4.12
N THR A 13 -1.79 -0.04 -3.27
CA THR A 13 -3.13 -0.51 -2.85
C THR A 13 -4.19 0.43 -3.38
N GLN A 14 -5.01 -0.06 -4.31
CA GLN A 14 -6.21 0.64 -4.75
C GLN A 14 -7.33 0.46 -3.72
N GLY A 15 -7.96 1.56 -3.29
CA GLY A 15 -8.94 1.52 -2.21
C GLY A 15 -8.33 1.37 -0.81
N ILE A 16 -7.10 1.86 -0.60
CA ILE A 16 -6.35 1.72 0.67
C ILE A 16 -7.11 2.25 1.89
N THR A 17 -7.97 3.25 1.72
CA THR A 17 -8.72 3.85 2.83
C THR A 17 -10.06 3.13 3.11
N GLY A 18 -10.39 2.07 2.37
CA GLY A 18 -11.54 1.22 2.68
C GLY A 18 -11.24 0.30 3.86
N LYS A 19 -12.27 -0.20 4.55
CA LYS A 19 -12.10 -1.06 5.75
C LYS A 19 -11.15 -2.24 5.51
N THR A 20 -11.35 -2.97 4.42
CA THR A 20 -10.52 -4.13 4.04
C THR A 20 -9.14 -3.71 3.54
N GLY A 21 -9.07 -2.66 2.72
CA GLY A 21 -7.80 -2.13 2.20
C GLY A 21 -6.88 -1.65 3.32
N GLN A 22 -7.46 -0.99 4.33
CA GLN A 22 -6.73 -0.50 5.49
C GLN A 22 -6.21 -1.65 6.35
N PHE A 23 -7.06 -2.63 6.67
CA PHE A 23 -6.68 -3.80 7.47
C PHE A 23 -5.55 -4.62 6.83
N HIS A 24 -5.67 -4.96 5.55
CA HIS A 24 -4.63 -5.73 4.88
C HIS A 24 -3.36 -4.91 4.65
N SER A 25 -3.46 -3.62 4.31
CA SER A 25 -2.26 -2.78 4.11
C SER A 25 -1.47 -2.60 5.40
N GLU A 26 -2.14 -2.42 6.54
CA GLU A 26 -1.49 -2.37 7.87
C GLU A 26 -0.74 -3.67 8.18
N LYS A 27 -1.42 -4.83 8.04
CA LYS A 27 -0.80 -6.13 8.31
C LYS A 27 0.32 -6.48 7.33
N CYS A 28 0.19 -6.08 6.07
CA CYS A 28 1.24 -6.26 5.08
C CYS A 28 2.44 -5.34 5.32
N GLN A 29 2.25 -4.14 5.89
CA GLN A 29 3.36 -3.28 6.30
C GLN A 29 4.15 -3.86 7.48
N GLU A 30 3.46 -4.48 8.44
CA GLU A 30 4.07 -5.18 9.58
C GLU A 30 4.85 -6.43 9.14
N TYR A 31 4.59 -6.94 7.94
CA TYR A 31 5.17 -8.18 7.43
C TYR A 31 6.39 -7.95 6.52
N ALA A 32 7.50 -8.63 6.83
CA ALA A 32 8.71 -8.70 6.01
C ALA A 32 9.24 -7.31 5.56
N ASN A 33 9.48 -7.10 4.25
CA ASN A 33 9.96 -5.82 3.70
C ASN A 33 8.84 -4.76 3.56
N GLY A 34 7.67 -5.02 4.16
CA GLY A 34 6.40 -4.29 4.03
C GLY A 34 6.53 -2.77 4.00
N LYS A 35 7.02 -2.16 5.09
CA LYS A 35 7.17 -0.69 5.17
C LYS A 35 7.96 -0.07 4.00
N ASN A 36 8.89 -0.81 3.40
CA ASN A 36 9.73 -0.31 2.32
C ASN A 36 9.15 -0.62 0.93
N CYS A 37 8.21 -1.57 0.83
CA CYS A 37 7.66 -2.01 -0.46
C CYS A 37 6.36 -1.27 -0.84
N PHE A 38 5.56 -0.79 0.12
CA PHE A 38 4.36 -0.02 -0.17
C PHE A 38 4.71 1.43 -0.55
N VAL A 39 4.43 1.79 -1.80
CA VAL A 39 4.84 3.10 -2.36
C VAL A 39 3.70 4.09 -2.55
N ALA A 40 2.47 3.60 -2.73
CA ALA A 40 1.32 4.46 -2.97
C ALA A 40 -0.01 3.78 -2.63
N GLY A 41 -0.98 4.59 -2.23
CA GLY A 41 -2.39 4.21 -2.16
C GLY A 41 -3.20 4.99 -3.19
N VAL A 42 -4.33 4.44 -3.64
CA VAL A 42 -5.24 5.14 -4.56
C VAL A 42 -6.61 5.31 -3.91
N ASN A 43 -7.08 6.56 -3.83
CA ASN A 43 -8.46 6.91 -3.56
C ASN A 43 -8.78 8.28 -4.19
N PRO A 44 -9.65 8.34 -5.22
CA PRO A 44 -10.05 9.58 -5.89
C PRO A 44 -10.59 10.67 -4.95
N LYS A 45 -11.24 10.27 -3.84
CA LYS A 45 -11.88 11.19 -2.90
C LYS A 45 -10.94 11.69 -1.79
N LYS A 46 -9.76 11.10 -1.65
CA LYS A 46 -8.80 11.36 -0.56
C LYS A 46 -7.38 11.57 -1.06
N ALA A 47 -7.24 12.03 -2.30
CA ALA A 47 -5.95 12.32 -2.90
C ALA A 47 -5.24 13.47 -2.16
N GLY A 48 -3.93 13.36 -1.96
CA GLY A 48 -3.12 14.33 -1.23
C GLY A 48 -3.00 14.03 0.27
N GLU A 49 -3.80 13.11 0.82
CA GLU A 49 -3.63 12.60 2.17
C GLU A 49 -2.55 11.51 2.23
N SER A 50 -2.16 11.12 3.45
CA SER A 50 -1.33 9.94 3.67
C SER A 50 -1.94 9.05 4.74
N ILE A 51 -1.77 7.74 4.57
CA ILE A 51 -2.16 6.73 5.57
C ILE A 51 -1.00 5.79 5.79
N PHE A 52 -0.66 5.52 7.04
CA PHE A 52 0.50 4.67 7.40
C PHE A 52 1.81 5.11 6.72
N SER A 53 2.01 6.42 6.57
CA SER A 53 3.12 7.03 5.81
C SER A 53 3.17 6.70 4.31
N ILE A 54 2.11 6.13 3.75
CA ILE A 54 1.93 5.91 2.31
C ILE A 54 1.14 7.09 1.73
N PRO A 55 1.65 7.78 0.70
CA PRO A 55 0.91 8.85 0.03
C PRO A 55 -0.28 8.30 -0.78
N ILE A 56 -1.40 9.04 -0.77
CA ILE A 56 -2.63 8.69 -1.50
C ILE A 56 -2.79 9.58 -2.73
N TYR A 57 -3.03 8.94 -3.87
CA TYR A 57 -3.25 9.59 -5.17
C TYR A 57 -4.68 9.38 -5.67
N ALA A 58 -5.11 10.26 -6.58
CA ALA A 58 -6.44 10.18 -7.20
C ALA A 58 -6.52 9.07 -8.25
N SER A 59 -5.42 8.87 -8.98
CA SER A 59 -5.23 7.92 -10.08
C SER A 59 -3.75 7.56 -10.19
#